data_AF-A0A1G3AR53-F1
#
_entry.id   AF-A0A1G3AR53-F1
#
_cell.length_a   1.000
_cell.length_b   1.000
_cell.length_c   1.000
_cell.angle_alpha   90.00
_cell.angle_beta   90.00
_cell.angle_gamma   90.00
#
_symmetry.space_group_name_H-M   'P 1'
#
loop_
_entity.id
_entity.type
_entity.pdbx_description
1 polymer ?
#
loop_
_entity_poly.entity_id
_entity_poly.type
_entity_poly.pdbx_seq_one_letter_code
_entity_poly.pdbx_strand_id
1 'polypeptide(L)'
;MTAWNPDEQKQTQIRRRFMLLGQTLDGMRVWDVRRAIQAAGQVELLNDVPVTLKGQRLTAGIVLYTSLFEPDIAGLDLQHLPGSHREGPVFLNVLRYMDIPQAVAMAAERTEVRIYPEK
;
A
#
# COMPACT_ATOMS: atom_id res chain seq x y z
N MET A 1 15.65 -7.49 -7.03
CA MET A 1 16.39 -8.75 -6.80
C MET A 1 16.01 -9.30 -5.41
N THR A 2 14.73 -9.68 -5.21
CA THR A 2 14.17 -10.14 -3.92
C THR A 2 13.03 -11.17 -4.07
N ALA A 3 12.73 -11.63 -5.30
CA ALA A 3 11.69 -12.61 -5.53
C ALA A 3 12.21 -14.03 -5.27
N TRP A 4 11.47 -14.83 -4.50
CA TRP A 4 11.80 -16.25 -4.23
C TRP A 4 12.03 -17.07 -5.51
N ASN A 5 11.32 -16.73 -6.59
CA ASN A 5 11.58 -17.23 -7.94
C ASN A 5 11.39 -16.10 -8.95
N PRO A 6 12.44 -15.65 -9.67
CA PRO A 6 12.33 -14.53 -10.61
C PRO A 6 11.66 -14.88 -11.94
N ASP A 7 11.38 -16.16 -12.23
CA ASP A 7 10.74 -16.60 -13.47
C ASP A 7 9.38 -15.92 -13.70
N GLU A 8 9.19 -15.27 -14.85
CA GLU A 8 8.00 -14.46 -15.14
C GLU A 8 6.72 -15.29 -15.21
N GLN A 9 6.79 -16.51 -15.74
CA GLN A 9 5.64 -17.41 -15.78
C GLN A 9 5.23 -17.77 -14.36
N LYS A 10 6.21 -18.08 -13.49
CA LYS A 10 5.96 -18.38 -12.09
C LYS A 10 5.39 -17.18 -11.34
N GLN A 11 5.92 -15.98 -11.57
CA GLN A 11 5.38 -14.74 -11.00
C GLN A 11 3.92 -14.52 -11.41
N THR A 12 3.60 -14.77 -12.68
CA THR A 12 2.23 -14.69 -13.20
C THR A 12 1.31 -15.70 -12.52
N GLN A 13 1.75 -16.95 -12.38
CA GLN A 13 0.99 -17.99 -11.68
C GLN A 13 0.73 -17.61 -10.21
N ILE A 14 1.74 -17.09 -9.51
CA ILE A 14 1.62 -16.64 -8.11
C ILE A 14 0.55 -15.55 -7.99
N ARG A 15 0.63 -14.50 -8.83
CA ARG A 15 -0.36 -13.40 -8.82
C ARG A 15 -1.79 -13.90 -9.06
N ARG A 16 -1.98 -14.83 -10.00
CA ARG A 16 -3.30 -15.41 -10.31
C ARG A 16 -3.84 -16.30 -9.19
N ARG A 17 -2.98 -17.01 -8.46
CA ARG A 17 -3.40 -17.88 -7.34
C ARG A 17 -3.99 -17.11 -6.17
N PHE A 18 -3.53 -15.88 -5.89
CA PHE A 18 -4.17 -15.05 -4.88
C PHE A 18 -5.65 -14.81 -5.18
N MET A 19 -5.99 -14.57 -6.46
CA MET A 19 -7.36 -14.28 -6.87
C MET A 19 -8.30 -15.49 -6.68
N LEU A 20 -7.77 -16.71 -6.76
CA LEU A 20 -8.55 -17.93 -6.46
C LEU A 20 -9.00 -18.00 -4.99
N LEU A 21 -8.31 -17.28 -4.11
CA LEU A 21 -8.64 -17.18 -2.68
C LEU A 21 -9.36 -15.86 -2.34
N GLY A 22 -9.82 -15.11 -3.35
CA GLY A 22 -10.45 -13.81 -3.14
C GLY A 22 -9.47 -12.73 -2.65
N GLN A 23 -8.17 -12.88 -2.95
CA GLN A 23 -7.11 -11.95 -2.55
C GLN A 23 -6.31 -11.44 -3.75
N THR A 24 -5.43 -10.46 -3.51
CA THR A 24 -4.39 -10.06 -4.48
C THR A 24 -3.04 -9.99 -3.79
N LEU A 25 -1.94 -10.10 -4.55
CA LEU A 25 -0.60 -9.91 -3.99
C LEU A 25 -0.47 -8.53 -3.33
N ASP A 26 -1.01 -7.49 -3.95
CA ASP A 26 -0.94 -6.13 -3.40
C ASP A 26 -1.83 -5.96 -2.17
N GLY A 27 -2.97 -6.65 -2.09
CA GLY A 27 -3.77 -6.74 -0.86
C GLY A 27 -3.01 -7.39 0.29
N MET A 28 -2.24 -8.44 0.01
CA MET A 28 -1.35 -9.05 1.02
C MET A 28 -0.21 -8.12 1.42
N ARG A 29 0.36 -7.35 0.48
CA ARG A 29 1.38 -6.34 0.82
C ARG A 29 0.83 -5.25 1.73
N VAL A 30 -0.40 -4.78 1.50
CA VAL A 30 -1.08 -3.88 2.44
C VAL A 30 -1.16 -4.53 3.81
N TRP A 31 -1.62 -5.79 3.88
CA TRP A 31 -1.69 -6.53 5.13
C TRP A 31 -0.34 -6.66 5.85
N ASP A 32 0.73 -6.97 5.11
CA ASP A 32 2.08 -7.09 5.67
C ASP A 32 2.56 -5.77 6.29
N VAL A 33 2.34 -4.63 5.61
CA VAL A 33 2.70 -3.31 6.15
C VAL A 33 1.88 -3.00 7.40
N ARG A 34 0.58 -3.31 7.40
CA ARG A 34 -0.28 -3.15 8.59
C ARG A 34 0.25 -3.96 9.77
N ARG A 35 0.62 -5.22 9.55
CA ARG A 35 1.20 -6.08 10.60
C ARG A 35 2.55 -5.53 11.08
N ALA A 36 3.38 -4.98 10.19
CA ALA A 36 4.64 -4.37 10.58
C ALA A 36 4.44 -3.15 11.50
N ILE A 37 3.46 -2.29 11.20
CA ILE A 37 3.10 -1.14 12.05
C ILE A 37 2.66 -1.61 13.43
N GLN A 38 1.76 -2.58 13.48
CA GLN A 38 1.23 -3.10 14.74
C GLN A 38 2.32 -3.80 15.57
N ALA A 39 3.19 -4.58 14.92
CA ALA A 39 4.33 -5.22 15.58
C ALA A 39 5.32 -4.18 16.14
N ALA A 40 5.61 -3.11 15.38
CA ALA A 40 6.44 -2.01 15.86
C ALA A 40 5.82 -1.34 17.10
N GLY A 41 4.50 -1.15 17.12
CA GLY A 41 3.79 -0.60 18.28
C GLY A 41 3.81 -1.50 19.53
N GLN A 42 4.19 -2.78 19.41
CA GLN A 42 4.39 -3.66 20.58
C GLN A 42 5.80 -3.55 21.17
N VAL A 43 6.72 -2.84 20.51
CA VAL A 43 8.07 -2.60 21.03
C VAL A 43 8.01 -1.38 21.94
N GLU A 44 8.37 -1.53 23.21
CA GLU A 44 8.29 -0.47 24.24
C GLU A 44 8.99 0.84 23.82
N LEU A 45 10.08 0.76 23.05
CA LEU A 45 10.79 1.93 22.56
C LEU A 45 10.05 2.69 21.44
N LEU A 46 9.07 2.05 20.78
CA LEU A 46 8.42 2.54 19.56
C LEU A 46 6.91 2.74 19.71
N ASN A 47 6.30 2.32 20.82
CA ASN A 47 4.85 2.28 21.01
C ASN A 47 4.14 3.65 20.86
N ASP A 48 4.78 4.74 21.27
CA ASP A 48 4.25 6.11 21.18
C ASP A 48 4.95 6.96 20.10
N VAL A 49 5.78 6.34 19.24
CA VAL A 49 6.51 7.06 18.20
C VAL A 49 5.59 7.28 16.98
N PRO A 50 5.40 8.54 16.52
CA PRO A 50 4.57 8.82 15.36
C PRO A 50 5.05 8.08 14.10
N VAL A 51 4.15 7.33 13.46
CA VAL A 51 4.46 6.53 12.27
C VAL A 51 4.23 7.34 11.00
N THR A 52 5.27 7.49 10.18
CA THR A 52 5.16 8.03 8.82
C THR A 52 5.41 6.92 7.81
N LEU A 53 4.54 6.78 6.81
CA LEU A 53 4.73 5.82 5.73
C LEU A 53 5.29 6.49 4.49
N LYS A 54 6.28 5.85 3.87
CA LYS A 54 6.90 6.32 2.64
C LYS A 54 6.87 5.22 1.60
N GLY A 55 6.47 5.57 0.39
CA GLY A 55 6.38 4.62 -0.72
C GLY A 55 6.70 5.28 -2.05
N GLN A 56 7.21 4.48 -2.99
CA GLN A 56 7.52 4.91 -4.34
C GLN A 56 6.78 4.02 -5.36
N ARG A 57 6.23 4.61 -6.43
CA ARG A 57 5.51 3.92 -7.52
C ARG A 57 4.41 3.00 -6.97
N LEU A 58 4.46 1.71 -7.28
CA LEU A 58 3.50 0.72 -6.80
C LEU A 58 3.37 0.74 -5.27
N THR A 59 4.49 0.85 -4.56
CA THR A 59 4.51 0.88 -3.09
C THR A 59 3.91 2.16 -2.52
N ALA A 60 3.93 3.28 -3.26
CA ALA A 60 3.21 4.49 -2.86
C ALA A 60 1.69 4.21 -2.77
N GLY A 61 1.15 3.46 -3.74
CA GLY A 61 -0.24 2.99 -3.68
C GLY A 61 -0.50 2.00 -2.53
N ILE A 62 0.46 1.12 -2.22
CA ILE A 62 0.34 0.20 -1.07
C ILE A 62 0.24 0.98 0.24
N VAL A 63 1.17 1.90 0.51
CA VAL A 63 1.16 2.64 1.79
C VAL A 63 -0.02 3.61 1.90
N LEU A 64 -0.50 4.15 0.77
CA LEU A 64 -1.74 4.93 0.72
C LEU A 64 -2.94 4.10 1.18
N TYR A 65 -3.06 2.85 0.72
CA TYR A 65 -4.15 1.99 1.18
C TYR A 65 -3.94 1.53 2.62
N THR A 66 -2.71 1.28 3.05
CA THR A 66 -2.39 0.96 4.44
C THR A 66 -2.90 2.03 5.40
N SER A 67 -2.71 3.33 5.11
CA SER A 67 -3.17 4.41 5.99
C SER A 67 -4.68 4.52 6.11
N LEU A 68 -5.45 3.98 5.15
CA LEU A 68 -6.91 3.94 5.28
C LEU A 68 -7.37 2.92 6.33
N PHE A 69 -6.51 1.97 6.70
CA PHE A 69 -6.86 0.85 7.59
C PHE A 69 -6.10 0.83 8.92
N GLU A 70 -5.09 1.69 9.11
CA GLU A 70 -4.40 1.85 10.39
C GLU A 70 -4.74 3.21 11.01
N PRO A 71 -5.00 3.26 12.33
CA PRO A 71 -5.14 4.53 13.03
C PRO A 71 -3.78 5.24 13.16
N ASP A 72 -3.83 6.55 13.46
CA ASP A 72 -2.69 7.34 13.94
C ASP A 72 -1.45 7.37 13.03
N ILE A 73 -1.63 7.24 11.72
CA ILE A 73 -0.56 7.51 10.75
C ILE A 73 -0.31 9.02 10.70
N ALA A 74 0.89 9.43 11.12
CA ALA A 74 1.26 10.84 11.22
C ALA A 74 1.49 11.50 9.86
N GLY A 75 1.96 10.75 8.86
CA GLY A 75 2.25 11.29 7.53
C GLY A 75 2.39 10.24 6.44
N LEU A 76 2.16 10.67 5.20
CA LEU A 76 2.40 9.91 3.97
C LEU A 76 3.30 10.69 3.02
N ASP A 77 4.43 10.08 2.64
CA ASP A 77 5.28 10.58 1.56
C ASP A 77 5.14 9.64 0.34
N LEU A 78 4.40 10.09 -0.67
CA LEU A 78 4.01 9.31 -1.85
C LEU A 78 4.79 9.76 -3.08
N GLN A 79 5.86 9.03 -3.41
CA GLN A 79 6.72 9.34 -4.54
C GLN A 79 6.24 8.63 -5.81
N HIS A 80 6.00 9.39 -6.88
CA HIS A 80 5.54 8.87 -8.18
C HIS A 80 4.29 7.99 -8.03
N LEU A 81 3.32 8.47 -7.25
CA LEU A 81 2.05 7.78 -7.04
C LEU A 81 1.33 7.61 -8.39
N PRO A 82 0.92 6.38 -8.77
CA PRO A 82 0.16 6.16 -10.00
C PRO A 82 -1.15 6.95 -9.99
N GLY A 83 -1.52 7.56 -11.12
CA GLY A 83 -2.76 8.33 -11.23
C GLY A 83 -4.04 7.48 -11.20
N SER A 84 -3.92 6.17 -11.41
CA SER A 84 -5.04 5.22 -11.43
C SER A 84 -4.60 3.80 -11.06
N HIS A 85 -5.50 2.97 -10.55
CA HIS A 85 -5.29 1.53 -10.37
C HIS A 85 -5.00 0.79 -11.68
N ARG A 86 -5.24 1.40 -12.86
CA ARG A 86 -4.82 0.82 -14.15
C ARG A 86 -3.31 0.58 -14.23
N GLU A 87 -2.53 1.43 -13.56
CA GLU A 87 -1.06 1.37 -13.50
C GLU A 87 -0.56 1.19 -12.06
N GLY A 88 -1.49 1.04 -11.12
CA GLY A 88 -1.24 1.02 -9.69
C GLY A 88 -1.40 -0.37 -9.05
N PRO A 89 -1.53 -0.42 -7.71
CA PRO A 89 -1.73 -1.67 -7.00
C PRO A 89 -3.05 -2.33 -7.40
N VAL A 90 -3.01 -3.64 -7.55
CA VAL A 90 -4.16 -4.44 -7.96
C VAL A 90 -4.96 -4.85 -6.74
N PHE A 91 -6.20 -4.36 -6.65
CA PHE A 91 -7.19 -4.83 -5.70
C PHE A 91 -8.43 -5.33 -6.44
N LEU A 92 -9.07 -6.37 -5.91
CA LEU A 92 -10.24 -6.95 -6.55
C LEU A 92 -11.35 -5.90 -6.66
N ASN A 93 -11.78 -5.65 -7.90
CA ASN A 93 -12.95 -4.84 -8.21
C ASN A 93 -12.89 -3.36 -7.76
N VAL A 94 -11.73 -2.84 -7.37
CA VAL A 94 -11.59 -1.51 -6.75
C VAL A 94 -12.15 -0.37 -7.60
N LEU A 95 -11.91 -0.39 -8.91
CA LEU A 95 -12.38 0.63 -9.84
C LEU A 95 -13.91 0.70 -10.00
N ARG A 96 -14.67 -0.26 -9.46
CA ARG A 96 -16.14 -0.14 -9.36
C ARG A 96 -16.58 0.77 -8.22
N TYR A 97 -15.69 1.09 -7.28
CA TYR A 97 -15.98 1.85 -6.08
C TYR A 97 -15.19 3.16 -6.01
N MET A 98 -13.89 3.13 -6.36
CA MET A 98 -13.01 4.29 -6.26
C MET A 98 -11.73 4.12 -7.09
N ASP A 99 -11.02 5.23 -7.31
CA ASP A 99 -9.67 5.23 -7.87
C ASP A 99 -8.66 5.91 -6.91
N ILE A 100 -7.38 5.98 -7.30
CA ILE A 100 -6.29 6.51 -6.47
C ILE A 100 -6.57 7.95 -5.95
N PRO A 101 -7.08 8.90 -6.75
CA PRO A 101 -7.35 10.26 -6.24
C PRO A 101 -8.36 10.29 -5.07
N GLN A 102 -9.37 9.41 -5.10
CA GLN A 102 -10.33 9.30 -4.00
C GLN A 102 -9.66 8.70 -2.75
N ALA A 103 -8.76 7.71 -2.91
CA ALA A 103 -8.00 7.17 -1.78
C ALA A 103 -7.11 8.24 -1.14
N VAL A 104 -6.45 9.08 -1.96
CA VAL A 104 -5.67 10.23 -1.49
C VAL A 104 -6.55 11.19 -0.69
N ALA A 105 -7.72 11.55 -1.21
CA ALA A 105 -8.64 12.44 -0.51
C ALA A 105 -9.07 11.87 0.84
N MET A 106 -9.43 10.58 0.89
CA MET A 106 -9.79 9.90 2.15
C MET A 106 -8.65 9.87 3.16
N ALA A 107 -7.40 9.69 2.71
CA ALA A 107 -6.23 9.71 3.58
C ALA A 107 -5.94 11.13 4.12
N ALA A 108 -6.12 12.16 3.28
CA ALA A 108 -5.87 13.55 3.63
C ALA A 108 -6.82 14.09 4.72
N GLU A 109 -7.99 13.47 4.92
CA GLU A 109 -8.91 13.80 6.02
C GLU A 109 -8.32 13.47 7.41
N ARG A 110 -7.29 12.62 7.49
CA ARG A 110 -6.78 12.05 8.76
C ARG A 110 -5.28 12.18 8.94
N THR A 111 -4.53 12.38 7.86
CA THR A 111 -3.07 12.30 7.83
C THR A 111 -2.50 13.37 6.89
N GLU A 112 -1.33 13.92 7.20
CA GLU A 112 -0.62 14.80 6.27
C GLU A 112 -0.14 14.01 5.04
N VAL A 113 -0.57 14.39 3.83
CA VAL A 113 -0.21 13.72 2.59
C VAL A 113 0.69 14.60 1.72
N ARG A 114 1.88 14.11 1.38
CA ARG A 114 2.82 14.75 0.46
C ARG A 114 3.00 13.88 -0.78
N ILE A 115 2.71 14.44 -1.95
CA ILE A 115 2.83 13.75 -3.24
C ILE A 115 3.97 14.37 -4.03
N TYR A 116 4.90 13.54 -4.48
CA TYR A 116 6.07 13.96 -5.25
C TYR A 116 5.96 13.44 -6.69
N PRO A 117 5.72 14.30 -7.69
CA PRO A 117 5.60 13.88 -9.10
C PRO A 117 6.94 13.37 -9.67
N GLU A 118 6.90 12.67 -10.81
CA GLU A 118 8.11 12.45 -11.61
C GLU A 118 8.66 13.79 -12.12
N LYS A 119 9.99 13.92 -12.16
CA LYS A 119 10.67 15.09 -12.74
C LYS A 119 10.56 15.08 -14.26
#